data_AF-A0A7Z9TY05-F1
#
_entry.id   AF-A0A7Z9TY05-F1
#
_cell.length_a   1.000
_cell.length_b   1.000
_cell.length_c   1.000
_cell.angle_alpha   90.00
_cell.angle_beta   90.00
_cell.angle_gamma   90.00
#
_symmetry.space_group_name_H-M   'P 1'
#
loop_
_entity.id
_entity.type
_entity.pdbx_description
1 polymer ?
#
loop_
_entity_poly.entity_id
_entity_poly.type
_entity_poly.pdbx_seq_one_letter_code
_entity_poly.pdbx_strand_id
1 'polypeptide(L)'
;MTKLTLKTLFFASIAAFSSFSLSSTANAQMEYMAEAMQPAYLSRDLVVFAEGLNLDDTQEVIAEAMFDAYEDEFEMGWATTQERLNRVAEEMRDKPPANSLDTLEPVLNTLGDWLVEKRQLDQGLLENIQAILVRDQRALWPAFAQRLYREKHMNRGRLSGESVDLFLIARDCDLSPVAESTISDTLDEYAVALDIAMRTRDAILRGNPKKLFDNILSGNDKRDSSLGGDLVKARIEVRDLSDRYTEIIASELAPVDSENFRNRSLKRGYTRIYRRTPAQRIIRQAAENPTYSPEISAQIYALEGSYIQELATINFKLLDLTRKYEPELQLHREQAGQVRKSGGTPQKLNDPTRDIFKKREVLGKEYIEMLRALLSAEQFLELDGSRRWIPRDEQLSLPNTAPGVGPGGLSLQGGIPAAISPKDKGDKNSKPDNSGFGNKGKPGS
;
A
#
# COMPACT_ATOMS: atom_id res chain seq x y z
N MET A 1 -0.09 -2.32 -48.73
CA MET A 1 0.12 -1.12 -47.90
C MET A 1 -1.12 -0.91 -47.04
N THR A 2 -1.13 -1.50 -45.85
CA THR A 2 -2.24 -1.46 -44.89
C THR A 2 -2.01 -0.30 -43.92
N LYS A 3 -2.99 0.61 -43.83
CA LYS A 3 -2.97 1.75 -42.90
C LYS A 3 -3.09 1.21 -41.47
N LEU A 4 -2.01 1.25 -40.69
CA LEU A 4 -2.08 1.11 -39.24
C LEU A 4 -2.76 2.36 -38.67
N THR A 5 -3.81 2.18 -37.87
CA THR A 5 -4.59 3.26 -37.28
C THR A 5 -4.04 3.66 -35.90
N LEU A 6 -4.21 4.93 -35.54
CA LEU A 6 -3.70 5.62 -34.33
C LEU A 6 -3.82 4.83 -33.00
N LYS A 7 -4.82 3.95 -32.86
CA LYS A 7 -5.00 3.08 -31.69
C LYS A 7 -3.91 2.01 -31.55
N THR A 8 -3.31 1.56 -32.65
CA THR A 8 -2.27 0.52 -32.63
C THR A 8 -0.90 1.01 -32.17
N LEU A 9 -0.59 2.31 -32.30
CA LEU A 9 0.65 2.90 -31.76
C LEU A 9 0.56 3.13 -30.24
N PHE A 10 -0.60 3.55 -29.73
CA PHE A 10 -0.82 3.68 -28.28
C PHE A 10 -0.73 2.32 -27.55
N PHE A 11 -1.25 1.24 -28.16
CA PHE A 11 -1.11 -0.11 -27.61
C PHE A 11 0.30 -0.69 -27.79
N ALA A 12 1.06 -0.32 -28.81
CA ALA A 12 2.43 -0.81 -29.00
C ALA A 12 3.40 -0.22 -27.95
N SER A 13 3.24 1.05 -27.59
CA SER A 13 4.05 1.69 -26.54
C SER A 13 3.67 1.19 -25.14
N ILE A 14 2.39 0.87 -24.89
CA ILE A 14 1.95 0.26 -23.62
C ILE A 14 2.32 -1.23 -23.55
N ALA A 15 2.34 -1.96 -24.68
CA ALA A 15 2.74 -3.37 -24.73
C ALA A 15 4.26 -3.58 -24.57
N ALA A 16 5.09 -2.58 -24.88
CA ALA A 16 6.51 -2.61 -24.55
C ALA A 16 6.77 -2.52 -23.03
N PHE A 17 5.82 -1.99 -22.25
CA PHE A 17 5.90 -1.92 -20.79
C PHE A 17 5.38 -3.18 -20.07
N SER A 18 4.51 -3.98 -20.70
CA SER A 18 3.88 -5.14 -20.05
C SER A 18 4.77 -6.41 -19.99
N SER A 19 5.97 -6.36 -20.58
CA SER A 19 6.90 -7.50 -20.60
C SER A 19 7.97 -7.45 -19.49
N PHE A 20 8.03 -6.37 -18.71
CA PHE A 20 8.94 -6.29 -17.58
C PHE A 20 8.22 -6.73 -16.30
N SER A 21 8.59 -7.90 -15.80
CA SER A 21 8.26 -8.39 -14.46
C SER A 21 8.27 -7.24 -13.44
N LEU A 22 7.09 -6.95 -12.90
CA LEU A 22 6.78 -5.82 -12.03
C LEU A 22 7.69 -5.81 -10.80
N SER A 23 8.59 -4.82 -10.76
CA SER A 23 9.33 -4.43 -9.57
C SER A 23 8.85 -3.05 -9.12
N SER A 24 9.03 -2.71 -7.85
CA SER A 24 8.48 -1.51 -7.19
C SER A 24 8.85 -0.17 -7.86
N THR A 25 9.86 -0.12 -8.73
CA THR A 25 10.15 1.07 -9.54
C THR A 25 9.02 1.39 -10.53
N ALA A 26 8.33 0.38 -11.04
CA ALA A 26 7.16 0.55 -11.90
C ALA A 26 5.98 1.21 -11.15
N ASN A 27 5.82 0.95 -9.85
CA ASN A 27 4.76 1.58 -9.06
C ASN A 27 5.01 3.07 -8.82
N ALA A 28 6.26 3.47 -8.53
CA ALA A 28 6.59 4.90 -8.39
C ALA A 28 6.48 5.63 -9.74
N GLN A 29 6.94 5.00 -10.83
CA GLN A 29 6.81 5.57 -12.19
C GLN A 29 5.35 5.73 -12.61
N MET A 30 4.49 4.75 -12.34
CA MET A 30 3.05 4.83 -12.60
C MET A 30 2.34 5.86 -11.71
N GLU A 31 2.77 6.01 -10.46
CA GLU A 31 2.24 7.02 -9.53
C GLU A 31 2.56 8.44 -10.01
N TYR A 32 3.77 8.70 -10.52
CA TYR A 32 4.13 9.98 -11.13
C TYR A 32 3.36 10.28 -12.42
N MET A 33 3.15 9.28 -13.26
CA MET A 33 2.33 9.46 -14.47
C MET A 33 0.87 9.72 -14.11
N ALA A 34 0.33 9.03 -13.11
CA ALA A 34 -1.01 9.30 -12.60
C ALA A 34 -1.12 10.72 -12.01
N GLU A 35 -0.12 11.17 -11.24
CA GLU A 35 -0.06 12.53 -10.68
C GLU A 35 0.00 13.61 -11.77
N ALA A 36 0.67 13.35 -12.89
CA ALA A 36 0.70 14.27 -14.02
C ALA A 36 -0.67 14.43 -14.71
N MET A 37 -1.50 13.39 -14.68
CA MET A 37 -2.75 13.31 -15.43
C MET A 37 -3.99 13.76 -14.64
N GLN A 38 -3.84 14.03 -13.34
CA GLN A 38 -4.96 14.39 -12.47
C GLN A 38 -4.71 15.73 -11.79
N PRO A 39 -5.72 16.60 -11.72
CA PRO A 39 -5.61 17.83 -10.94
C PRO A 39 -5.44 17.50 -9.45
N ALA A 40 -4.73 18.35 -8.71
CA ALA A 40 -4.53 18.16 -7.27
C ALA A 40 -5.80 18.42 -6.47
N TYR A 41 -6.59 19.38 -6.95
CA TYR A 41 -7.84 19.85 -6.37
C TYR A 41 -8.97 19.61 -7.36
N LEU A 42 -10.15 19.27 -6.87
CA LEU A 42 -11.35 19.09 -7.69
C LEU A 42 -12.47 19.95 -7.10
N SER A 43 -13.49 20.32 -7.86
CA SER A 43 -14.61 21.13 -7.33
C SER A 43 -15.31 20.49 -6.12
N ARG A 44 -15.28 19.16 -5.99
CA ARG A 44 -15.76 18.46 -4.77
C ARG A 44 -14.97 18.81 -3.49
N ASP A 45 -13.72 19.23 -3.64
CA ASP A 45 -12.86 19.63 -2.53
C ASP A 45 -13.26 21.01 -2.00
N LEU A 46 -14.04 21.80 -2.74
CA LEU A 46 -14.55 23.12 -2.30
C LEU A 46 -15.24 23.03 -0.95
N VAL A 47 -16.01 21.96 -0.69
CA VAL A 47 -16.66 21.72 0.61
C VAL A 47 -15.65 21.70 1.76
N VAL A 48 -14.48 21.08 1.54
CA VAL A 48 -13.42 21.02 2.54
C VAL A 48 -12.82 22.40 2.79
N PHE A 49 -12.68 23.24 1.75
CA PHE A 49 -12.22 24.63 1.89
C PHE A 49 -13.27 25.51 2.59
N ALA A 50 -14.53 25.40 2.19
CA ALA A 50 -15.64 26.15 2.76
C ALA A 50 -15.78 25.89 4.26
N GLU A 51 -15.86 24.61 4.65
CA GLU A 51 -15.94 24.20 6.06
C GLU A 51 -14.66 24.52 6.83
N GLY A 52 -13.49 24.29 6.22
CA GLY A 52 -12.20 24.45 6.89
C GLY A 52 -11.80 25.90 7.15
N LEU A 53 -12.27 26.82 6.31
CA LEU A 53 -11.96 28.25 6.38
C LEU A 53 -13.15 29.11 6.81
N ASN A 54 -14.31 28.49 7.06
CA ASN A 54 -15.58 29.17 7.34
C ASN A 54 -15.89 30.26 6.30
N LEU A 55 -15.86 29.87 5.02
CA LEU A 55 -16.21 30.79 3.93
C LEU A 55 -17.68 31.20 4.04
N ASP A 56 -17.98 32.47 3.73
CA ASP A 56 -19.36 32.91 3.57
C ASP A 56 -19.90 32.63 2.16
N ASP A 57 -21.22 32.72 1.97
CA ASP A 57 -21.88 32.46 0.68
C ASP A 57 -21.25 33.23 -0.50
N THR A 58 -20.75 34.44 -0.26
CA THR A 58 -20.12 35.24 -1.34
C THR A 58 -18.73 34.71 -1.67
N GLN A 59 -17.95 34.38 -0.64
CA GLN A 59 -16.63 33.78 -0.81
C GLN A 59 -16.71 32.37 -1.40
N GLU A 60 -17.74 31.58 -1.08
CA GLU A 60 -17.98 30.26 -1.68
C GLU A 60 -18.20 30.39 -3.19
N VAL A 61 -19.03 31.33 -3.65
CA VAL A 61 -19.25 31.57 -5.09
C VAL A 61 -17.97 32.03 -5.79
N ILE A 62 -17.17 32.88 -5.13
CA ILE A 62 -15.86 33.30 -5.67
C ILE A 62 -14.89 32.11 -5.75
N ALA A 63 -14.85 31.28 -4.71
CA ALA A 63 -14.00 30.10 -4.66
C ALA A 63 -14.43 29.07 -5.71
N GLU A 64 -15.73 28.83 -5.90
CA GLU A 64 -16.26 27.99 -6.99
C GLU A 64 -15.74 28.45 -8.35
N ALA A 65 -15.85 29.74 -8.67
CA ALA A 65 -15.31 30.29 -9.91
C ALA A 65 -13.78 30.13 -10.04
N MET A 66 -13.03 30.16 -8.93
CA MET A 66 -11.58 29.88 -8.92
C MET A 66 -11.28 28.40 -9.17
N PHE A 67 -12.09 27.48 -8.64
CA PHE A 67 -11.96 26.05 -8.89
C PHE A 67 -12.26 25.74 -10.36
N ASP A 68 -13.34 26.29 -10.92
CA ASP A 68 -13.68 26.13 -12.34
C ASP A 68 -12.55 26.64 -13.24
N ALA A 69 -12.02 27.84 -12.96
CA ALA A 69 -10.89 28.39 -13.71
C ALA A 69 -9.63 27.51 -13.60
N TYR A 70 -9.33 26.97 -12.41
CA TYR A 70 -8.22 26.05 -12.21
C TYR A 70 -8.40 24.74 -12.99
N GLU A 71 -9.61 24.17 -13.02
CA GLU A 71 -9.91 22.96 -13.79
C GLU A 71 -9.75 23.22 -15.30
N ASP A 72 -10.27 24.35 -15.81
CA ASP A 72 -10.10 24.78 -17.20
C ASP A 72 -8.61 24.96 -17.58
N GLU A 73 -7.83 25.65 -16.73
CA GLU A 73 -6.40 25.86 -16.93
C GLU A 73 -5.63 24.53 -16.90
N PHE A 74 -6.00 23.62 -16.02
CA PHE A 74 -5.41 22.28 -15.95
C PHE A 74 -5.72 21.49 -17.22
N GLU A 75 -6.97 21.45 -17.69
CA GLU A 75 -7.36 20.74 -18.90
C GLU A 75 -6.65 21.29 -20.13
N MET A 76 -6.58 22.62 -20.26
CA MET A 76 -5.87 23.29 -21.35
C MET A 76 -4.36 23.01 -21.32
N GLY A 77 -3.74 23.07 -20.15
CA GLY A 77 -2.33 22.76 -19.97
C GLY A 77 -2.01 21.31 -20.29
N TRP A 78 -2.88 20.38 -19.90
CA TRP A 78 -2.72 18.97 -20.22
C TRP A 78 -2.94 18.69 -21.71
N ALA A 79 -3.94 19.29 -22.35
CA ALA A 79 -4.15 19.19 -23.79
C ALA A 79 -2.93 19.69 -24.58
N THR A 80 -2.38 20.84 -24.17
CA THR A 80 -1.13 21.38 -24.74
C THR A 80 0.04 20.41 -24.55
N THR A 81 0.12 19.76 -23.39
CA THR A 81 1.14 18.75 -23.12
C THR A 81 0.97 17.52 -24.01
N GLN A 82 -0.26 17.06 -24.24
CA GLN A 82 -0.54 15.97 -25.18
C GLN A 82 -0.14 16.31 -26.62
N GLU A 83 -0.37 17.55 -27.07
CA GLU A 83 0.10 18.02 -28.38
C GLU A 83 1.63 18.02 -28.47
N ARG A 84 2.32 18.50 -27.42
CA ARG A 84 3.79 18.44 -27.33
C ARG A 84 4.29 17.00 -27.42
N LEU A 85 3.65 16.06 -26.70
CA LEU A 85 3.96 14.63 -26.74
C LEU A 85 3.72 14.00 -28.12
N ASN A 86 2.63 14.36 -28.79
CA ASN A 86 2.33 13.89 -30.15
C ASN A 86 3.38 14.38 -31.16
N ARG A 87 3.80 15.65 -31.06
CA ARG A 87 4.88 16.19 -31.89
C ARG A 87 6.19 15.46 -31.66
N VAL A 88 6.54 15.20 -30.40
CA VAL A 88 7.71 14.37 -30.06
C VAL A 88 7.62 12.98 -30.69
N ALA A 89 6.44 12.35 -30.66
CA ALA A 89 6.23 11.04 -31.26
C ALA A 89 6.35 11.07 -32.81
N GLU A 90 5.88 12.12 -33.46
CA GLU A 90 6.04 12.33 -34.91
C GLU A 90 7.50 12.55 -35.30
N GLU A 91 8.22 13.39 -34.55
CA GLU A 91 9.66 13.63 -34.75
C GLU A 91 10.47 12.33 -34.62
N MET A 92 10.13 11.47 -33.66
CA MET A 92 10.74 10.15 -33.49
C MET A 92 10.40 9.18 -34.61
N ARG A 93 9.19 9.26 -35.18
CA ARG A 93 8.81 8.43 -36.34
C ARG A 93 9.61 8.83 -37.57
N ASP A 94 9.80 10.13 -37.77
CA ASP A 94 10.48 10.67 -38.94
C ASP A 94 12.02 10.58 -38.80
N LYS A 95 12.53 10.61 -37.57
CA LYS A 95 13.95 10.40 -37.21
C LYS A 95 14.06 9.34 -36.10
N PRO A 96 14.01 8.04 -36.46
CA PRO A 96 14.11 6.97 -35.47
C PRO A 96 15.46 7.05 -34.75
N PRO A 97 15.47 7.15 -33.41
CA PRO A 97 16.72 7.20 -32.65
C PRO A 97 17.51 5.90 -32.79
N ALA A 98 18.83 6.01 -32.67
CA ALA A 98 19.72 4.86 -32.77
C ALA A 98 19.56 3.88 -31.59
N ASN A 99 19.16 4.38 -30.41
CA ASN A 99 18.98 3.61 -29.18
C ASN A 99 17.61 3.88 -28.52
N SER A 100 17.09 2.89 -27.80
CA SER A 100 15.80 2.98 -27.07
C SER A 100 15.80 3.92 -25.86
N LEU A 101 16.96 4.40 -25.42
CA LEU A 101 17.04 5.40 -24.34
C LEU A 101 16.81 6.81 -24.90
N ASP A 102 17.33 7.08 -26.10
CA ASP A 102 17.18 8.35 -26.79
C ASP A 102 15.72 8.57 -27.28
N THR A 103 14.92 7.50 -27.36
CA THR A 103 13.47 7.59 -27.64
C THR A 103 12.63 8.07 -26.46
N LEU A 104 13.15 8.04 -25.23
CA LEU A 104 12.34 8.34 -24.05
C LEU A 104 12.63 9.74 -23.49
N GLU A 105 13.82 10.29 -23.72
CA GLU A 105 14.23 11.57 -23.15
C GLU A 105 13.29 12.75 -23.51
N PRO A 106 12.91 12.97 -24.78
CA PRO A 106 12.04 14.10 -25.12
C PRO A 106 10.63 13.98 -24.55
N VAL A 107 10.11 12.75 -24.43
CA VAL A 107 8.81 12.46 -23.80
C VAL A 107 8.85 12.82 -22.32
N LEU A 108 9.89 12.38 -21.62
CA LEU A 108 10.01 12.59 -20.20
C LEU A 108 10.30 14.06 -19.84
N ASN A 109 11.07 14.78 -20.66
CA ASN A 109 11.27 16.22 -20.50
C ASN A 109 9.96 16.99 -20.66
N THR A 110 9.14 16.63 -21.65
CA THR A 110 7.81 17.24 -21.85
C THR A 110 6.91 17.03 -20.63
N LEU A 111 6.89 15.82 -20.06
CA LEU A 111 6.15 15.53 -18.83
C LEU A 111 6.75 16.26 -17.61
N GLY A 112 8.07 16.40 -17.55
CA GLY A 112 8.77 17.13 -16.51
C GLY A 112 8.42 18.62 -16.49
N ASP A 113 8.33 19.25 -17.66
CA ASP A 113 7.89 20.64 -17.80
C ASP A 113 6.43 20.80 -17.36
N TRP A 114 5.55 19.90 -17.81
CA TRP A 114 4.15 19.90 -17.38
C TRP A 114 3.99 19.78 -15.86
N LEU A 115 4.76 18.91 -15.21
CA LEU A 115 4.72 18.78 -13.75
C LEU A 115 5.15 20.05 -13.01
N VAL A 116 6.00 20.89 -13.61
CA VAL A 116 6.36 22.21 -13.06
C VAL A 116 5.19 23.19 -13.26
N GLU A 117 4.65 23.25 -14.47
CA GLU A 117 3.47 24.09 -14.80
C GLU A 117 2.29 23.73 -13.89
N LYS A 118 1.93 22.45 -13.78
CA LYS A 118 0.88 21.95 -12.89
C LYS A 118 1.07 22.39 -11.44
N ARG A 119 2.28 22.34 -10.90
CA ARG A 119 2.54 22.78 -9.51
C ARG A 119 2.32 24.27 -9.32
N GLN A 120 2.59 25.07 -10.34
CA GLN A 120 2.31 26.50 -10.31
C GLN A 120 0.80 26.75 -10.32
N LEU A 121 0.04 25.98 -11.12
CA LEU A 121 -1.43 26.02 -11.08
C LEU A 121 -1.97 25.61 -9.69
N ASP A 122 -1.49 24.48 -9.15
CA ASP A 122 -1.89 23.98 -7.84
C ASP A 122 -1.63 25.03 -6.74
N GLN A 123 -0.47 25.68 -6.76
CA GLN A 123 -0.10 26.73 -5.82
C GLN A 123 -0.91 28.03 -6.04
N GLY A 124 -1.15 28.40 -7.31
CA GLY A 124 -1.93 29.58 -7.68
C GLY A 124 -3.36 29.51 -7.16
N LEU A 125 -4.01 28.33 -7.24
CA LEU A 125 -5.33 28.12 -6.65
C LEU A 125 -5.33 28.41 -5.14
N LEU A 126 -4.36 27.86 -4.40
CA LEU A 126 -4.26 28.07 -2.95
C LEU A 126 -4.01 29.54 -2.61
N GLU A 127 -3.15 30.24 -3.35
CA GLU A 127 -2.86 31.65 -3.16
C GLU A 127 -4.08 32.53 -3.44
N ASN A 128 -4.83 32.22 -4.50
CA ASN A 128 -6.07 32.92 -4.87
C ASN A 128 -7.14 32.76 -3.77
N ILE A 129 -7.32 31.53 -3.25
CA ILE A 129 -8.23 31.30 -2.12
C ILE A 129 -7.77 32.07 -0.89
N GLN A 130 -6.48 32.03 -0.56
CA GLN A 130 -5.95 32.75 0.61
C GLN A 130 -6.12 34.29 0.48
N ALA A 131 -6.12 34.80 -0.76
CA ALA A 131 -6.27 36.22 -1.03
C ALA A 131 -7.66 36.76 -0.69
N ILE A 132 -8.72 35.95 -0.85
CA ILE A 132 -10.11 36.34 -0.56
C ILE A 132 -10.50 36.21 0.91
N LEU A 133 -9.64 35.59 1.74
CA LEU A 133 -9.90 35.42 3.17
C LEU A 133 -9.79 36.73 3.93
N VAL A 134 -10.77 36.99 4.80
CA VAL A 134 -10.69 38.06 5.80
C VAL A 134 -9.71 37.69 6.91
N ARG A 135 -9.33 38.66 7.74
CA ARG A 135 -8.26 38.50 8.75
C ARG A 135 -8.46 37.27 9.65
N ASP A 136 -9.68 37.05 10.13
CA ASP A 136 -9.98 35.96 11.07
C ASP A 136 -9.91 34.58 10.38
N GLN A 137 -10.43 34.47 9.16
CA GLN A 137 -10.30 33.26 8.35
C GLN A 137 -8.84 32.99 7.96
N ARG A 138 -8.06 34.05 7.68
CA ARG A 138 -6.64 33.93 7.36
C ARG A 138 -5.83 33.35 8.53
N ALA A 139 -6.30 33.54 9.78
CA ALA A 139 -5.69 32.92 10.94
C ALA A 139 -5.93 31.39 11.00
N LEU A 140 -6.97 30.87 10.35
CA LEU A 140 -7.25 29.43 10.22
C LEU A 140 -6.39 28.75 9.16
N TRP A 141 -5.83 29.53 8.23
CA TRP A 141 -5.09 29.02 7.08
C TRP A 141 -3.95 28.04 7.43
N PRO A 142 -3.08 28.29 8.43
CA PRO A 142 -1.99 27.36 8.74
C PRO A 142 -2.49 25.96 9.13
N ALA A 143 -3.48 25.87 10.02
CA ALA A 143 -4.05 24.60 10.46
C ALA A 143 -4.81 23.90 9.30
N PHE A 144 -5.56 24.67 8.52
CA PHE A 144 -6.25 24.17 7.33
C PHE A 144 -5.26 23.59 6.30
N ALA A 145 -4.22 24.34 5.95
CA ALA A 145 -3.22 23.92 4.95
C ALA A 145 -2.48 22.65 5.38
N GLN A 146 -2.16 22.51 6.67
CA GLN A 146 -1.55 21.30 7.22
C GLN A 146 -2.49 20.09 7.14
N ARG A 147 -3.78 20.28 7.49
CA ARG A 147 -4.81 19.22 7.36
C ARG A 147 -4.98 18.79 5.91
N LEU A 148 -5.14 19.74 4.99
CA LEU A 148 -5.29 19.49 3.56
C LEU A 148 -4.08 18.73 2.99
N TYR A 149 -2.87 19.16 3.38
CA TYR A 149 -1.64 18.49 2.96
C TYR A 149 -1.58 17.06 3.48
N ARG A 150 -1.89 16.84 4.77
CA ARG A 150 -1.94 15.51 5.37
C ARG A 150 -2.90 14.58 4.63
N GLU A 151 -4.11 15.03 4.35
CA GLU A 151 -5.14 14.24 3.66
C GLU A 151 -4.68 13.75 2.27
N LYS A 152 -4.02 14.63 1.51
CA LYS A 152 -3.54 14.32 0.15
C LYS A 152 -2.26 13.49 0.13
N HIS A 153 -1.41 13.59 1.16
CA HIS A 153 -0.05 13.04 1.12
C HIS A 153 0.23 11.87 2.09
N MET A 154 -0.69 11.55 3.01
CA MET A 154 -0.51 10.49 4.00
C MET A 154 -0.44 9.08 3.38
N ASN A 155 -1.16 8.86 2.27
CA ASN A 155 -1.23 7.57 1.56
C ASN A 155 0.08 7.17 0.82
N ARG A 156 1.05 8.08 0.74
CA ARG A 156 2.37 7.85 0.11
C ARG A 156 3.32 7.03 0.99
N GLY A 157 2.85 6.60 2.16
CA GLY A 157 3.61 5.74 3.06
C GLY A 157 4.01 4.41 2.42
N ARG A 158 5.20 3.94 2.76
CA ARG A 158 5.78 2.66 2.31
C ARG A 158 6.28 1.82 3.49
N LEU A 159 6.57 2.44 4.64
CA LEU A 159 6.88 1.75 5.88
C LEU A 159 5.61 1.56 6.72
N SER A 160 5.56 0.49 7.51
CA SER A 160 4.54 0.33 8.54
C SER A 160 4.63 1.50 9.53
N GLY A 161 3.49 2.03 9.94
CA GLY A 161 3.39 3.21 10.82
C GLY A 161 3.50 4.56 10.11
N GLU A 162 4.01 4.63 8.86
CA GLU A 162 4.22 5.92 8.16
C GLU A 162 2.91 6.61 7.76
N SER A 163 1.84 5.86 7.51
CA SER A 163 0.53 6.39 7.09
C SER A 163 -0.47 6.55 8.25
N VAL A 164 0.03 6.73 9.47
CA VAL A 164 -0.80 6.87 10.67
C VAL A 164 -1.23 8.32 10.87
N ASP A 165 -2.54 8.56 10.83
CA ASP A 165 -3.13 9.85 11.18
C ASP A 165 -3.73 9.80 12.59
N LEU A 166 -3.09 10.50 13.53
CA LEU A 166 -3.52 10.57 14.92
C LEU A 166 -4.83 11.35 15.10
N PHE A 167 -5.18 12.25 14.18
CA PHE A 167 -6.49 12.94 14.22
C PHE A 167 -7.63 11.96 13.93
N LEU A 168 -7.44 11.07 12.94
CA LEU A 168 -8.42 10.01 12.67
C LEU A 168 -8.53 9.05 13.84
N ILE A 169 -7.41 8.73 14.50
CA ILE A 169 -7.42 7.84 15.67
C ILE A 169 -8.13 8.51 16.85
N ALA A 170 -7.84 9.77 17.15
CA ALA A 170 -8.49 10.53 18.22
C ALA A 170 -10.02 10.55 18.01
N ARG A 171 -10.46 10.91 16.80
CA ARG A 171 -11.88 10.89 16.43
C ARG A 171 -12.49 9.49 16.57
N ASP A 172 -11.81 8.46 16.09
CA ASP A 172 -12.32 7.08 16.15
C ASP A 172 -12.32 6.51 17.59
N CYS A 173 -11.66 7.16 18.56
CA CYS A 173 -11.67 6.75 19.97
C CYS A 173 -12.92 7.20 20.73
N ASP A 174 -13.75 8.09 20.15
CA ASP A 174 -14.93 8.66 20.80
C ASP A 174 -14.59 9.27 22.17
N LEU A 175 -13.50 10.06 22.22
CA LEU A 175 -13.02 10.68 23.45
C LEU A 175 -14.05 11.66 24.02
N SER A 176 -14.08 11.79 25.35
CA SER A 176 -14.90 12.83 25.98
C SER A 176 -14.40 14.24 25.59
N PRO A 177 -15.26 15.28 25.59
CA PRO A 177 -14.83 16.64 25.27
C PRO A 177 -13.67 17.15 26.15
N VAL A 178 -13.61 16.69 27.40
CA VAL A 178 -12.52 17.01 28.33
C VAL A 178 -11.22 16.36 27.88
N ALA A 179 -11.26 15.10 27.47
CA ALA A 179 -10.09 14.38 26.97
C ALA A 179 -9.59 14.97 25.64
N GLU A 180 -10.51 15.31 24.72
CA GLU A 180 -10.16 15.99 23.46
C GLU A 180 -9.48 17.34 23.72
N SER A 181 -10.04 18.15 24.62
CA SER A 181 -9.44 19.43 25.01
C SER A 181 -8.07 19.26 25.67
N THR A 182 -7.84 18.13 26.36
CA THR A 182 -6.55 17.86 27.04
C THR A 182 -5.43 17.62 26.03
N ILE A 183 -5.72 16.93 24.93
CA ILE A 183 -4.73 16.54 23.92
C ILE A 183 -4.66 17.50 22.72
N SER A 184 -5.50 18.55 22.70
CA SER A 184 -5.64 19.46 21.56
C SER A 184 -4.31 20.14 21.19
N ASP A 185 -3.63 20.72 22.18
CA ASP A 185 -2.35 21.41 21.97
C ASP A 185 -1.28 20.42 21.44
N THR A 186 -1.26 19.20 21.98
CA THR A 186 -0.35 18.13 21.54
C THR A 186 -0.65 17.66 20.10
N LEU A 187 -1.93 17.63 19.70
CA LEU A 187 -2.34 17.33 18.33
C LEU A 187 -1.94 18.45 17.36
N ASP A 188 -2.01 19.72 17.78
CA ASP A 188 -1.56 20.85 16.97
C ASP A 188 -0.05 20.84 16.78
N GLU A 189 0.72 20.57 17.85
CA GLU A 189 2.17 20.35 17.74
C GLU A 189 2.51 19.19 16.80
N TYR A 190 1.77 18.08 16.90
CA TYR A 190 1.91 16.95 15.99
C TYR A 190 1.64 17.36 14.54
N ALA A 191 0.60 18.15 14.26
CA ALA A 191 0.26 18.59 12.92
C ALA A 191 1.39 19.39 12.26
N VAL A 192 1.98 20.32 13.01
CA VAL A 192 3.12 21.13 12.53
C VAL A 192 4.33 20.23 12.25
N ALA A 193 4.71 19.37 13.20
CA ALA A 193 5.87 18.51 13.05
C ALA A 193 5.69 17.50 11.90
N LEU A 194 4.49 16.95 11.75
CA LEU A 194 4.16 15.98 10.70
C LEU A 194 4.19 16.65 9.32
N ASP A 195 3.64 17.85 9.17
CA ASP A 195 3.67 18.59 7.91
C ASP A 195 5.11 18.83 7.44
N ILE A 196 6.01 19.24 8.35
CA ILE A 196 7.44 19.42 8.05
C ILE A 196 8.09 18.10 7.61
N ALA A 197 7.86 17.01 8.34
CA ALA A 197 8.44 15.71 8.03
C ALA A 197 7.92 15.16 6.68
N MET A 198 6.61 15.27 6.43
CA MET A 198 5.99 14.84 5.18
C MET A 198 6.47 15.66 3.99
N ARG A 199 6.58 16.99 4.12
CA ARG A 199 7.13 17.85 3.06
C ARG A 199 8.58 17.53 2.77
N THR A 200 9.38 17.24 3.80
CA THR A 200 10.78 16.82 3.64
C THR A 200 10.86 15.51 2.85
N ARG A 201 10.06 14.50 3.23
CA ARG A 201 9.95 13.24 2.48
C ARG A 201 9.52 13.48 1.04
N ASP A 202 8.47 14.26 0.83
CA ASP A 202 7.89 14.50 -0.50
C ASP A 202 8.83 15.32 -1.39
N ALA A 203 9.61 16.23 -0.83
CA ALA A 203 10.64 16.98 -1.54
C ALA A 203 11.76 16.05 -2.05
N ILE A 204 12.22 15.10 -1.22
CA ILE A 204 13.22 14.09 -1.63
C ILE A 204 12.64 13.14 -2.66
N LEU A 205 11.42 12.66 -2.42
CA LEU A 205 10.71 11.73 -3.30
C LEU A 205 10.54 12.33 -4.70
N ARG A 206 9.99 13.55 -4.78
CA ARG A 206 9.74 14.28 -6.04
C ARG A 206 11.03 14.75 -6.71
N GLY A 207 12.04 15.14 -5.94
CA GLY A 207 13.29 15.68 -6.46
C GLY A 207 13.08 16.79 -7.49
N ASN A 208 14.06 16.97 -8.38
CA ASN A 208 13.88 17.78 -9.58
C ASN A 208 13.19 16.91 -10.65
N PRO A 209 12.02 17.32 -11.20
CA PRO A 209 11.29 16.54 -12.21
C PRO A 209 12.15 16.14 -13.40
N LYS A 210 13.01 17.05 -13.88
CA LYS A 210 13.90 16.79 -15.01
C LYS A 210 14.96 15.75 -14.66
N LYS A 211 15.57 15.86 -13.48
CA LYS A 211 16.55 14.89 -12.97
C LYS A 211 15.92 13.53 -12.60
N LEU A 212 14.65 13.50 -12.22
CA LEU A 212 13.93 12.27 -11.90
C LEU A 212 13.86 11.38 -13.14
N PHE A 213 13.65 11.98 -14.30
CA PHE A 213 13.61 11.29 -15.57
C PHE A 213 14.99 10.98 -16.14
N ASP A 214 15.97 11.87 -15.96
CA ASP A 214 17.38 11.55 -16.27
C ASP A 214 17.83 10.26 -15.56
N ASN A 215 17.41 10.05 -14.31
CA ASN A 215 17.70 8.83 -13.55
C ASN A 215 16.99 7.59 -14.12
N ILE A 216 15.82 7.76 -14.74
CA ILE A 216 15.08 6.69 -15.41
C ILE A 216 15.78 6.30 -16.71
N LEU A 217 16.27 7.29 -17.46
CA LEU A 217 16.95 7.16 -18.76
C LEU A 217 18.38 6.64 -18.63
N SER A 218 19.16 7.22 -17.72
CA SER A 218 20.55 6.82 -17.48
C SER A 218 20.68 5.55 -16.63
N GLY A 219 19.56 4.85 -16.39
CA GLY A 219 19.55 3.59 -15.67
C GLY A 219 20.06 3.67 -14.23
N ASN A 220 19.72 4.67 -13.42
CA ASN A 220 20.16 4.81 -12.01
C ASN A 220 21.69 4.76 -11.76
N ASP A 221 22.55 4.56 -12.78
CA ASP A 221 24.01 4.46 -12.65
C ASP A 221 24.64 5.77 -12.16
N LYS A 222 23.87 6.86 -12.23
CA LYS A 222 24.22 8.20 -11.74
C LYS A 222 23.34 8.68 -10.58
N ARG A 223 22.41 7.86 -10.06
CA ARG A 223 21.72 8.25 -8.82
C ARG A 223 22.77 8.33 -7.74
N ASP A 224 22.83 9.47 -7.08
CA ASP A 224 23.60 9.57 -5.85
C ASP A 224 23.09 8.49 -4.89
N SER A 225 23.96 7.55 -4.54
CA SER A 225 23.65 6.44 -3.65
C SER A 225 23.08 6.91 -2.31
N SER A 226 23.30 8.18 -1.95
CA SER A 226 22.75 8.86 -0.79
C SER A 226 21.22 9.05 -0.86
N LEU A 227 20.63 9.26 -2.05
CA LEU A 227 19.23 9.69 -2.18
C LEU A 227 18.24 8.62 -1.71
N GLY A 228 18.52 7.34 -1.98
CA GLY A 228 17.73 6.23 -1.45
C GLY A 228 17.81 6.15 0.08
N GLY A 229 19.02 6.33 0.63
CA GLY A 229 19.24 6.43 2.07
C GLY A 229 18.50 7.59 2.71
N ASP A 230 18.54 8.76 2.10
CA ASP A 230 17.91 9.98 2.63
C ASP A 230 16.38 9.91 2.52
N LEU A 231 15.83 9.32 1.45
CA LEU A 231 14.40 9.05 1.36
C LEU A 231 13.96 8.08 2.47
N VAL A 232 14.73 7.01 2.71
CA VAL A 232 14.41 6.04 3.77
C VAL A 232 14.48 6.71 5.14
N LYS A 233 15.48 7.55 5.41
CA LYS A 233 15.55 8.36 6.65
C LYS A 233 14.35 9.27 6.81
N ALA A 234 13.94 9.98 5.75
CA ALA A 234 12.78 10.87 5.81
C ALA A 234 11.47 10.09 6.07
N ARG A 235 11.33 8.88 5.54
CA ARG A 235 10.19 7.98 5.85
C ARG A 235 10.22 7.47 7.28
N ILE A 236 11.40 7.11 7.78
CA ILE A 236 11.60 6.75 9.19
C ILE A 236 11.17 7.91 10.09
N GLU A 237 11.56 9.14 9.78
CA GLU A 237 11.19 10.30 10.59
C GLU A 237 9.67 10.48 10.67
N VAL A 238 8.94 10.38 9.55
CA VAL A 238 7.47 10.45 9.55
C VAL A 238 6.87 9.35 10.46
N ARG A 239 7.33 8.11 10.33
CA ARG A 239 6.86 6.98 11.16
C ARG A 239 7.18 7.20 12.64
N ASP A 240 8.44 7.52 12.95
CA ASP A 240 8.93 7.65 14.32
C ASP A 240 8.28 8.85 15.02
N LEU A 241 7.93 9.90 14.27
CA LEU A 241 7.13 11.01 14.77
C LEU A 241 5.73 10.56 15.16
N SER A 242 5.01 9.84 14.29
CA SER A 242 3.67 9.31 14.61
C SER A 242 3.71 8.35 15.80
N ASP A 243 4.73 7.50 15.89
CA ASP A 243 4.94 6.59 17.01
C ASP A 243 5.22 7.34 18.33
N ARG A 244 6.05 8.39 18.28
CA ARG A 244 6.38 9.23 19.45
C ARG A 244 5.15 9.98 19.95
N TYR A 245 4.41 10.65 19.07
CA TYR A 245 3.21 11.39 19.44
C TYR A 245 2.07 10.46 19.87
N THR A 246 2.04 9.20 19.39
CA THR A 246 1.13 8.19 19.95
C THR A 246 1.34 8.02 21.45
N GLU A 247 2.60 7.91 21.90
CA GLU A 247 2.92 7.73 23.31
C GLU A 247 2.72 8.99 24.16
N ILE A 248 3.03 10.17 23.61
CA ILE A 248 2.82 11.46 24.29
C ILE A 248 1.32 11.66 24.54
N ILE A 249 0.49 11.59 23.49
CA ILE A 249 -0.96 11.76 23.60
C ILE A 249 -1.55 10.70 24.54
N ALA A 250 -1.14 9.43 24.40
CA ALA A 250 -1.63 8.38 25.29
C ALA A 250 -1.25 8.61 26.76
N SER A 251 -0.15 9.31 27.06
CA SER A 251 0.25 9.60 28.44
C SER A 251 -0.57 10.70 29.11
N GLU A 252 -1.25 11.54 28.31
CA GLU A 252 -2.12 12.64 28.77
C GLU A 252 -3.56 12.17 29.02
N LEU A 253 -3.94 11.02 28.45
CA LEU A 253 -5.28 10.45 28.55
C LEU A 253 -5.46 9.58 29.80
N ALA A 254 -6.72 9.42 30.22
CA ALA A 254 -7.09 8.46 31.27
C ALA A 254 -6.72 7.03 30.85
N PRO A 255 -6.47 6.08 31.79
CA PRO A 255 -5.93 4.77 31.46
C PRO A 255 -6.70 3.98 30.38
N VAL A 256 -8.03 4.05 30.40
CA VAL A 256 -8.89 3.36 29.41
C VAL A 256 -8.74 3.98 28.01
N ASP A 257 -8.79 5.31 27.93
CA ASP A 257 -8.65 6.05 26.67
C ASP A 257 -7.23 5.95 26.13
N SER A 258 -6.23 5.99 27.01
CA SER A 258 -4.81 5.78 26.72
C SER A 258 -4.57 4.43 26.03
N GLU A 259 -5.09 3.35 26.61
CA GLU A 259 -4.94 2.00 26.07
C GLU A 259 -5.70 1.86 24.73
N ASN A 260 -6.92 2.40 24.64
CA ASN A 260 -7.71 2.40 23.41
C ASN A 260 -6.99 3.14 22.27
N PHE A 261 -6.47 4.35 22.55
CA PHE A 261 -5.74 5.18 21.60
C PHE A 261 -4.49 4.47 21.08
N ARG A 262 -3.65 3.94 21.99
CA ARG A 262 -2.45 3.14 21.63
C ARG A 262 -2.82 1.94 20.75
N ASN A 263 -3.82 1.16 21.17
CA ASN A 263 -4.23 -0.04 20.44
C ASN A 263 -4.73 0.28 19.03
N ARG A 264 -5.48 1.37 18.85
CA ARG A 264 -5.95 1.82 17.52
C ARG A 264 -4.81 2.33 16.66
N SER A 265 -3.88 3.11 17.24
CA SER A 265 -2.67 3.56 16.53
C SER A 265 -1.84 2.38 16.04
N LEU A 266 -1.51 1.44 16.92
CA LEU A 266 -0.75 0.22 16.57
C LEU A 266 -1.48 -0.65 15.55
N LYS A 267 -2.80 -0.80 15.67
CA LYS A 267 -3.60 -1.57 14.71
C LYS A 267 -3.60 -0.94 13.32
N ARG A 268 -3.70 0.39 13.22
CA ARG A 268 -3.69 1.11 11.95
C ARG A 268 -2.29 1.13 11.34
N GLY A 269 -1.27 1.48 12.12
CA GLY A 269 0.12 1.57 11.66
C GLY A 269 0.76 0.23 11.35
N TYR A 270 0.46 -0.80 12.14
CA TYR A 270 1.13 -2.10 12.09
C TYR A 270 0.10 -3.23 11.94
N THR A 271 -0.79 -3.09 10.94
CA THR A 271 -1.94 -4.00 10.72
C THR A 271 -1.53 -5.47 10.69
N ARG A 272 -0.39 -5.82 10.07
CA ARG A 272 0.06 -7.23 10.00
C ARG A 272 0.33 -7.84 11.38
N ILE A 273 0.80 -7.03 12.33
CA ILE A 273 1.17 -7.44 13.69
C ILE A 273 -0.06 -7.43 14.61
N TYR A 274 -0.84 -6.35 14.57
CA TYR A 274 -1.93 -6.09 15.52
C TYR A 274 -3.33 -6.44 15.00
N ARG A 275 -3.46 -6.97 13.78
CA ARG A 275 -4.75 -7.55 13.33
C ARG A 275 -5.18 -8.69 14.24
N ARG A 276 -6.49 -8.75 14.51
CA ARG A 276 -7.14 -9.82 15.27
C ARG A 276 -6.75 -11.18 14.68
N THR A 277 -6.22 -12.05 15.53
CA THR A 277 -5.81 -13.38 15.09
C THR A 277 -7.01 -14.32 14.91
N PRO A 278 -6.87 -15.35 14.04
CA PRO A 278 -7.78 -16.48 14.00
C PRO A 278 -8.09 -17.09 15.38
N ALA A 279 -7.08 -17.27 16.24
CA ALA A 279 -7.26 -17.83 17.58
C ALA A 279 -8.03 -16.87 18.51
N GLN A 280 -7.65 -15.59 18.56
CA GLN A 280 -8.38 -14.56 19.31
C GLN A 280 -9.85 -14.45 18.91
N ARG A 281 -10.16 -14.73 17.63
CA ARG A 281 -11.54 -14.73 17.15
C ARG A 281 -12.36 -15.82 17.82
N ILE A 282 -11.86 -17.04 17.80
CA ILE A 282 -12.55 -18.23 18.31
C ILE A 282 -12.64 -18.18 19.84
N ILE A 283 -11.55 -17.83 20.53
CA ILE A 283 -11.54 -17.73 22.00
C ILE A 283 -12.57 -16.71 22.47
N ARG A 284 -12.61 -15.51 21.86
CA ARG A 284 -13.61 -14.50 22.20
C ARG A 284 -15.04 -14.94 21.85
N GLN A 285 -15.25 -15.59 20.71
CA GLN A 285 -16.57 -16.12 20.36
C GLN A 285 -17.05 -17.14 21.41
N ALA A 286 -16.15 -17.97 21.92
CA ALA A 286 -16.45 -18.90 23.01
C ALA A 286 -16.74 -18.15 24.33
N ALA A 287 -15.99 -17.08 24.64
CA ALA A 287 -16.20 -16.27 25.84
C ALA A 287 -17.55 -15.54 25.85
N GLU A 288 -18.01 -15.11 24.68
CA GLU A 288 -19.27 -14.38 24.48
C GLU A 288 -20.49 -15.32 24.38
N ASN A 289 -20.31 -16.64 24.40
CA ASN A 289 -21.41 -17.59 24.25
C ASN A 289 -22.22 -17.72 25.56
N PRO A 290 -23.50 -17.31 25.58
CA PRO A 290 -24.32 -17.32 26.80
C PRO A 290 -24.79 -18.71 27.22
N THR A 291 -24.59 -19.76 26.39
CA THR A 291 -25.08 -21.11 26.70
C THR A 291 -24.14 -21.90 27.60
N TYR A 292 -22.90 -21.44 27.77
CA TYR A 292 -21.92 -22.11 28.62
C TYR A 292 -22.21 -21.87 30.10
N SER A 293 -21.77 -22.82 30.95
CA SER A 293 -21.89 -22.63 32.39
C SER A 293 -21.04 -21.44 32.85
N PRO A 294 -21.38 -20.81 34.00
CA PRO A 294 -20.58 -19.70 34.54
C PRO A 294 -19.12 -20.09 34.81
N GLU A 295 -18.88 -21.34 35.21
CA GLU A 295 -17.54 -21.88 35.47
C GLU A 295 -16.71 -21.99 34.18
N ILE A 296 -17.28 -22.57 33.11
CA ILE A 296 -16.62 -22.68 31.81
C ILE A 296 -16.35 -21.28 31.24
N SER A 297 -17.34 -20.39 31.32
CA SER A 297 -17.21 -19.00 30.87
C SER A 297 -16.05 -18.29 31.58
N ALA A 298 -15.95 -18.40 32.90
CA ALA A 298 -14.86 -17.83 33.68
C ALA A 298 -13.48 -18.40 33.26
N GLN A 299 -13.39 -19.70 32.98
CA GLN A 299 -12.16 -20.32 32.49
C GLN A 299 -11.79 -19.82 31.09
N ILE A 300 -12.75 -19.62 30.19
CA ILE A 300 -12.50 -19.09 28.85
C ILE A 300 -12.05 -17.62 28.92
N TYR A 301 -12.62 -16.79 29.80
CA TYR A 301 -12.14 -15.41 30.00
C TYR A 301 -10.71 -15.37 30.53
N ALA A 302 -10.35 -16.25 31.47
CA ALA A 302 -8.99 -16.37 31.97
C ALA A 302 -8.02 -16.82 30.86
N LEU A 303 -8.46 -17.75 30.00
CA LEU A 303 -7.71 -18.20 28.83
C LEU A 303 -7.51 -17.07 27.81
N GLU A 304 -8.54 -16.26 27.53
CA GLU A 304 -8.45 -15.09 26.65
C GLU A 304 -7.45 -14.08 27.19
N GLY A 305 -7.53 -13.75 28.48
CA GLY A 305 -6.61 -12.81 29.13
C GLY A 305 -5.15 -13.25 29.01
N SER A 306 -4.88 -14.52 29.30
CA SER A 306 -3.53 -15.10 29.22
C SER A 306 -3.01 -15.07 27.77
N TYR A 307 -3.86 -15.45 26.81
CA TYR A 307 -3.51 -15.40 25.39
C TYR A 307 -3.16 -13.99 24.92
N ILE A 308 -3.95 -12.99 25.31
CA ILE A 308 -3.73 -11.58 24.93
C ILE A 308 -2.41 -11.06 25.50
N GLN A 309 -2.07 -11.41 26.76
CA GLN A 309 -0.82 -10.99 27.39
C GLN A 309 0.41 -11.60 26.69
N GLU A 310 0.39 -12.90 26.39
CA GLU A 310 1.48 -13.55 25.66
C GLU A 310 1.59 -13.03 24.22
N LEU A 311 0.44 -12.82 23.56
CA LEU A 311 0.39 -12.24 22.22
C LEU A 311 0.96 -10.82 22.20
N ALA A 312 0.70 -10.01 23.23
CA ALA A 312 1.27 -8.67 23.35
C ALA A 312 2.80 -8.71 23.41
N THR A 313 3.38 -9.66 24.16
CA THR A 313 4.84 -9.84 24.23
C THR A 313 5.45 -10.21 22.88
N ILE A 314 4.78 -11.09 22.10
CA ILE A 314 5.23 -11.46 20.76
C ILE A 314 5.08 -10.28 19.79
N ASN A 315 3.96 -9.56 19.85
CA ASN A 315 3.70 -8.40 18.99
C ASN A 315 4.71 -7.27 19.24
N PHE A 316 5.09 -7.01 20.48
CA PHE A 316 6.12 -6.02 20.82
C PHE A 316 7.47 -6.37 20.18
N LYS A 317 7.89 -7.64 20.27
CA LYS A 317 9.12 -8.12 19.60
C LYS A 317 9.03 -8.00 18.07
N LEU A 318 7.86 -8.30 17.49
CA LEU A 318 7.62 -8.12 16.05
C LEU A 318 7.72 -6.66 15.64
N LEU A 319 7.18 -5.74 16.44
CA LEU A 319 7.20 -4.30 16.19
C LEU A 319 8.65 -3.81 16.11
N ASP A 320 9.46 -4.12 17.12
CA ASP A 320 10.87 -3.73 17.18
C ASP A 320 11.68 -4.25 16.00
N LEU A 321 11.49 -5.53 15.63
CA LEU A 321 12.17 -6.13 14.49
C LEU A 321 11.71 -5.52 13.17
N THR A 322 10.41 -5.24 13.04
CA THR A 322 9.84 -4.63 11.83
C THR A 322 10.38 -3.23 11.61
N ARG A 323 10.46 -2.40 12.68
CA ARG A 323 11.00 -1.05 12.61
C ARG A 323 12.45 -1.00 12.11
N LYS A 324 13.26 -2.01 12.44
CA LYS A 324 14.65 -2.15 11.98
C LYS A 324 14.75 -2.74 10.58
N TYR A 325 13.96 -3.76 10.29
CA TYR A 325 14.06 -4.53 9.04
C TYR A 325 13.43 -3.84 7.82
N GLU A 326 12.29 -3.15 7.96
CA GLU A 326 11.61 -2.55 6.81
C GLU A 326 12.47 -1.50 6.06
N PRO A 327 13.17 -0.58 6.76
CA PRO A 327 14.11 0.33 6.11
C PRO A 327 15.22 -0.39 5.33
N GLU A 328 15.84 -1.40 5.94
CA GLU A 328 16.88 -2.20 5.29
C GLU A 328 16.34 -2.93 4.06
N LEU A 329 15.14 -3.48 4.17
CA LEU A 329 14.45 -4.14 3.06
C LEU A 329 14.15 -3.18 1.91
N GLN A 330 13.78 -1.92 2.21
CA GLN A 330 13.55 -0.91 1.19
C GLN A 330 14.83 -0.58 0.43
N LEU A 331 15.94 -0.31 1.14
CA LEU A 331 17.25 -0.08 0.53
C LEU A 331 17.73 -1.30 -0.28
N HIS A 332 17.60 -2.49 0.29
CA HIS A 332 17.99 -3.72 -0.38
C HIS A 332 17.16 -3.95 -1.65
N ARG A 333 15.86 -3.60 -1.68
CA ARG A 333 15.04 -3.69 -2.89
C ARG A 333 15.54 -2.76 -3.99
N GLU A 334 15.94 -1.54 -3.63
CA GLU A 334 16.50 -0.58 -4.57
C GLU A 334 17.83 -1.07 -5.16
N GLN A 335 18.75 -1.53 -4.29
CA GLN A 335 20.02 -2.13 -4.69
C GLN A 335 19.82 -3.39 -5.54
N ALA A 336 18.88 -4.26 -5.15
CA ALA A 336 18.56 -5.47 -5.92
C ALA A 336 18.02 -5.14 -7.32
N GLY A 337 17.30 -4.02 -7.46
CA GLY A 337 16.88 -3.50 -8.75
C GLY A 337 18.07 -3.11 -9.64
N GLN A 338 19.08 -2.45 -9.07
CA GLN A 338 20.32 -2.09 -9.78
C GLN A 338 21.12 -3.33 -10.20
N VAL A 339 21.33 -4.28 -9.29
CA VAL A 339 22.07 -5.52 -9.57
C VAL A 339 21.41 -6.32 -10.70
N ARG A 340 20.08 -6.41 -10.74
CA ARG A 340 19.37 -7.08 -11.83
C ARG A 340 19.58 -6.39 -13.17
N LYS A 341 19.56 -5.05 -13.18
CA LYS A 341 19.78 -4.26 -14.41
C LYS A 341 21.21 -4.42 -14.94
N SER A 342 22.20 -4.54 -14.06
CA SER A 342 23.58 -4.84 -14.45
C SER A 342 23.83 -6.32 -14.81
N GLY A 343 22.77 -7.13 -14.96
CA GLY A 343 22.86 -8.56 -15.31
C GLY A 343 23.26 -9.48 -14.15
N GLY A 344 23.32 -8.97 -12.92
CA GLY A 344 23.65 -9.74 -11.72
C GLY A 344 22.45 -10.38 -11.03
N THR A 345 22.74 -11.33 -10.13
CA THR A 345 21.73 -11.92 -9.24
C THR A 345 21.82 -11.26 -7.87
N PRO A 346 20.78 -10.55 -7.40
CA PRO A 346 20.82 -9.90 -6.10
C PRO A 346 20.83 -10.92 -4.97
N GLN A 347 21.57 -10.61 -3.91
CA GLN A 347 21.55 -11.42 -2.68
C GLN A 347 20.15 -11.39 -2.07
N LYS A 348 19.79 -12.43 -1.32
CA LYS A 348 18.52 -12.45 -0.59
C LYS A 348 18.74 -11.89 0.81
N LEU A 349 18.02 -10.82 1.14
CA LEU A 349 17.96 -10.33 2.52
C LEU A 349 17.20 -11.34 3.41
N ASN A 350 17.75 -11.65 4.58
CA ASN A 350 17.10 -12.51 5.54
C ASN A 350 16.02 -11.73 6.32
N ASP A 351 14.84 -12.31 6.50
CA ASP A 351 13.73 -11.69 7.22
C ASP A 351 13.74 -12.15 8.70
N PRO A 352 14.18 -11.30 9.65
CA PRO A 352 14.24 -11.66 11.06
C PRO A 352 12.85 -11.80 11.71
N THR A 353 11.78 -11.27 11.07
CA THR A 353 10.42 -11.34 11.61
C THR A 353 9.79 -12.72 11.41
N ARG A 354 10.28 -13.50 10.43
CA ARG A 354 9.65 -14.76 9.99
C ARG A 354 9.50 -15.77 11.11
N ASP A 355 10.54 -15.98 11.90
CA ASP A 355 10.50 -16.98 12.98
C ASP A 355 9.65 -16.52 14.15
N ILE A 356 9.55 -15.22 14.39
CA ILE A 356 8.65 -14.68 15.41
C ILE A 356 7.19 -14.80 14.96
N PHE A 357 6.89 -14.59 13.68
CA PHE A 357 5.55 -14.87 13.14
C PHE A 357 5.15 -16.34 13.27
N LYS A 358 6.08 -17.28 13.08
CA LYS A 358 5.82 -18.71 13.35
C LYS A 358 5.50 -18.95 14.83
N LYS A 359 6.26 -18.34 15.75
CA LYS A 359 5.98 -18.44 17.19
C LYS A 359 4.59 -17.90 17.53
N ARG A 360 4.18 -16.79 16.91
CA ARG A 360 2.82 -16.22 17.03
C ARG A 360 1.73 -17.20 16.55
N GLU A 361 2.00 -17.94 15.47
CA GLU A 361 1.07 -18.95 14.95
C GLU A 361 0.98 -20.17 15.87
N VAL A 362 2.13 -20.64 16.39
CA VAL A 362 2.20 -21.76 17.35
C VAL A 362 1.46 -21.42 18.64
N LEU A 363 1.67 -20.22 19.19
CA LEU A 363 0.93 -19.75 20.37
C LEU A 363 -0.59 -19.83 20.14
N GLY A 364 -1.06 -19.42 18.96
CA GLY A 364 -2.47 -19.52 18.60
C GLY A 364 -2.99 -20.96 18.53
N LYS A 365 -2.16 -21.94 18.15
CA LYS A 365 -2.52 -23.37 18.14
C LYS A 365 -2.67 -23.90 19.55
N GLU A 366 -1.67 -23.64 20.39
CA GLU A 366 -1.62 -24.12 21.78
C GLU A 366 -2.85 -23.64 22.57
N TYR A 367 -3.22 -22.36 22.45
CA TYR A 367 -4.39 -21.82 23.13
C TYR A 367 -5.73 -22.33 22.58
N ILE A 368 -5.79 -22.67 21.29
CA ILE A 368 -6.99 -23.29 20.70
C ILE A 368 -7.13 -24.74 21.15
N GLU A 369 -6.03 -25.46 21.33
CA GLU A 369 -6.03 -26.81 21.91
C GLU A 369 -6.50 -26.77 23.38
N MET A 370 -6.05 -25.78 24.16
CA MET A 370 -6.57 -25.56 25.53
C MET A 370 -8.06 -25.26 25.53
N LEU A 371 -8.54 -24.39 24.64
CA LEU A 371 -9.98 -24.09 24.50
C LEU A 371 -10.77 -25.36 24.15
N ARG A 372 -10.24 -26.20 23.25
CA ARG A 372 -10.87 -27.46 22.86
C ARG A 372 -10.91 -28.47 24.00
N ALA A 373 -9.95 -28.44 24.94
CA ALA A 373 -9.98 -29.28 26.13
C ALA A 373 -11.04 -28.82 27.15
N LEU A 374 -11.40 -27.54 27.15
CA LEU A 374 -12.44 -26.97 28.02
C LEU A 374 -13.86 -27.23 27.49
N LEU A 375 -14.02 -27.31 26.16
CA LEU A 375 -15.31 -27.47 25.49
C LEU A 375 -15.55 -28.91 25.05
N SER A 376 -16.82 -29.31 24.93
CA SER A 376 -17.14 -30.55 24.22
C SER A 376 -16.82 -30.42 22.72
N ALA A 377 -16.63 -31.55 22.03
CA ALA A 377 -16.36 -31.55 20.59
C ALA A 377 -17.49 -30.87 19.78
N GLU A 378 -18.74 -31.04 20.21
CA GLU A 378 -19.91 -30.40 19.60
C GLU A 378 -19.90 -28.88 19.83
N GLN A 379 -19.70 -28.45 21.09
CA GLN A 379 -19.62 -27.02 21.43
C GLN A 379 -18.49 -26.30 20.71
N PHE A 380 -17.35 -26.96 20.51
CA PHE A 380 -16.23 -26.39 19.75
C PHE A 380 -16.54 -26.28 18.25
N LEU A 381 -17.27 -27.26 17.70
CA LEU A 381 -17.67 -27.27 16.28
C LEU A 381 -18.73 -26.22 15.93
N GLU A 382 -19.50 -25.76 16.92
CA GLU A 382 -20.45 -24.64 16.76
C GLU A 382 -19.74 -23.28 16.57
N LEU A 383 -18.48 -23.16 16.97
CA LEU A 383 -17.70 -21.93 16.81
C LEU A 383 -17.30 -21.71 15.34
N ASP A 384 -17.39 -20.46 14.87
CA ASP A 384 -17.12 -20.14 13.47
C ASP A 384 -15.62 -20.23 13.16
N GLY A 385 -15.28 -20.97 12.11
CA GLY A 385 -13.90 -21.22 11.71
C GLY A 385 -13.11 -22.12 12.67
N SER A 386 -13.77 -22.85 13.59
CA SER A 386 -13.12 -23.83 14.47
C SER A 386 -12.63 -25.08 13.71
N ARG A 387 -13.36 -25.48 12.66
CA ARG A 387 -13.07 -26.68 11.85
C ARG A 387 -11.64 -26.75 11.31
N ARG A 388 -11.01 -25.61 10.98
CA ARG A 388 -9.63 -25.56 10.46
C ARG A 388 -8.56 -25.99 11.48
N TRP A 389 -8.91 -26.03 12.76
CA TRP A 389 -8.03 -26.40 13.87
C TRP A 389 -8.22 -27.85 14.33
N ILE A 390 -9.12 -28.58 13.67
CA ILE A 390 -9.32 -29.99 13.94
C ILE A 390 -8.28 -30.77 13.13
N PRO A 391 -7.49 -31.66 13.77
CA PRO A 391 -6.63 -32.61 13.10
C PRO A 391 -7.36 -33.31 11.94
N ARG A 392 -6.63 -33.51 10.83
CA ARG A 392 -7.21 -34.05 9.60
C ARG A 392 -7.84 -35.43 9.79
N ASP A 393 -7.29 -36.22 10.70
CA ASP A 393 -7.76 -37.56 11.00
C ASP A 393 -9.13 -37.56 11.68
N GLU A 394 -9.44 -36.52 12.47
CA GLU A 394 -10.73 -36.33 13.14
C GLU A 394 -11.77 -35.64 12.24
N GLN A 395 -11.32 -34.90 11.23
CA GLN A 395 -12.21 -34.26 10.24
C GLN A 395 -12.93 -35.29 9.36
N LEU A 396 -12.32 -36.46 9.10
CA LEU A 396 -12.91 -37.52 8.29
C LEU A 396 -14.05 -38.28 8.98
N SER A 397 -14.13 -38.18 10.32
CA SER A 397 -15.14 -38.82 11.16
C SER A 397 -16.37 -37.94 11.46
N LEU A 398 -16.38 -36.68 11.02
CA LEU A 398 -17.50 -35.77 11.26
C LEU A 398 -18.54 -35.87 10.12
N PRO A 399 -19.85 -35.96 10.44
CA PRO A 399 -20.88 -35.91 9.41
C PRO A 399 -20.78 -34.58 8.67
N ASN A 400 -20.85 -34.65 7.33
CA ASN A 400 -20.68 -33.51 6.44
C ASN A 400 -21.89 -32.57 6.53
N THR A 401 -22.03 -31.82 7.62
CA THR A 401 -23.07 -30.81 7.80
C THR A 401 -22.50 -29.45 7.42
N ALA A 402 -22.56 -29.16 6.12
CA ALA A 402 -22.58 -27.79 5.63
C ALA A 402 -23.99 -27.23 5.82
N PRO A 403 -24.19 -26.12 6.55
CA PRO A 403 -25.48 -25.46 6.62
C PRO A 403 -25.66 -24.60 5.36
N GLY A 404 -26.69 -24.92 4.56
CA GLY A 404 -27.20 -24.00 3.54
C GLY A 404 -26.97 -24.38 2.08
N VAL A 405 -27.41 -25.56 1.64
CA VAL A 405 -27.96 -25.73 0.29
C VAL A 405 -29.18 -26.65 0.39
N GLY A 406 -30.37 -26.08 0.24
CA GLY A 406 -31.62 -26.84 0.26
C GLY A 406 -31.71 -27.84 -0.90
N PRO A 407 -32.54 -28.90 -0.77
CA PRO A 407 -32.70 -29.90 -1.81
C PRO A 407 -33.61 -29.33 -2.90
N GLY A 408 -33.02 -28.71 -3.92
CA GLY A 408 -33.76 -28.19 -5.07
C GLY A 408 -33.00 -27.11 -5.80
N GLY A 409 -32.01 -27.48 -6.61
CA GLY A 409 -31.27 -26.52 -7.44
C GLY A 409 -30.26 -27.20 -8.35
N LEU A 410 -30.69 -27.42 -9.59
CA LEU A 410 -29.93 -27.79 -10.80
C LEU A 410 -28.39 -27.68 -10.69
N SER A 411 -27.74 -28.84 -10.65
CA SER A 411 -26.31 -28.99 -10.95
C SER A 411 -26.09 -28.83 -12.46
N LEU A 412 -25.59 -27.68 -12.88
CA LEU A 412 -24.99 -27.50 -14.21
C LEU A 412 -23.61 -28.19 -14.21
N GLN A 413 -23.64 -29.43 -14.67
CA GLN A 413 -22.50 -30.26 -14.97
C GLN A 413 -21.79 -29.69 -16.22
N GLY A 414 -20.58 -29.17 -16.01
CA GLY A 414 -19.72 -28.62 -17.06
C GLY A 414 -18.25 -28.83 -16.75
N GLY A 415 -17.86 -30.09 -16.52
CA GLY A 415 -16.46 -30.50 -16.41
C GLY A 415 -15.89 -30.84 -17.77
N ILE A 416 -14.84 -30.11 -18.19
CA ILE A 416 -13.92 -30.57 -19.24
C ILE A 416 -12.97 -31.60 -18.58
N PRO A 417 -12.80 -32.82 -19.13
CA PRO A 417 -12.07 -33.88 -18.45
C PRO A 417 -10.55 -33.76 -18.67
N ALA A 418 -9.79 -33.87 -17.58
CA ALA A 418 -8.37 -34.20 -17.61
C ALA A 418 -8.23 -35.73 -17.73
N ALA A 419 -7.66 -36.19 -18.85
CA ALA A 419 -7.42 -37.59 -19.13
C ALA A 419 -6.30 -38.14 -18.23
N ILE A 420 -6.63 -39.20 -17.50
CA ILE A 420 -5.70 -40.09 -16.81
C ILE A 420 -5.28 -41.19 -17.80
N SER A 421 -3.98 -41.31 -18.07
CA SER A 421 -3.41 -42.43 -18.82
C SER A 421 -3.22 -43.65 -17.90
N PRO A 422 -3.61 -44.87 -18.33
CA PRO A 422 -3.15 -46.10 -17.72
C PRO A 422 -2.04 -46.78 -18.54
N LYS A 423 -1.04 -47.30 -17.82
CA LYS A 423 -0.10 -48.34 -18.26
C LYS A 423 -0.85 -49.69 -18.29
N ASP A 424 -0.68 -50.50 -19.34
CA ASP A 424 -0.15 -51.86 -19.18
C ASP A 424 0.40 -52.49 -20.50
N LYS A 425 1.47 -53.26 -20.30
CA LYS A 425 2.17 -54.33 -21.07
C LYS A 425 1.97 -54.56 -22.58
N GLY A 426 3.10 -54.86 -23.24
CA GLY A 426 3.14 -55.98 -24.20
C GLY A 426 4.09 -55.87 -25.41
N ASP A 427 5.37 -56.18 -25.17
CA ASP A 427 6.18 -57.14 -25.96
C ASP A 427 6.65 -56.85 -27.42
N LYS A 428 7.91 -57.27 -27.64
CA LYS A 428 8.61 -57.67 -28.88
C LYS A 428 9.34 -56.66 -29.77
N ASN A 429 10.65 -56.92 -29.80
CA ASN A 429 11.52 -57.18 -30.96
C ASN A 429 12.49 -56.09 -31.49
N SER A 430 13.76 -56.49 -31.39
CA SER A 430 14.87 -56.39 -32.36
C SER A 430 15.46 -55.02 -32.73
N LYS A 431 16.69 -54.80 -32.19
CA LYS A 431 17.97 -54.46 -32.89
C LYS A 431 17.98 -54.60 -34.45
N PRO A 432 18.98 -54.06 -35.18
CA PRO A 432 20.20 -53.35 -34.75
C PRO A 432 20.59 -52.10 -35.60
N ASP A 433 21.66 -51.44 -35.16
CA ASP A 433 22.76 -50.79 -35.90
C ASP A 433 22.53 -50.31 -37.34
N ASN A 434 22.85 -49.04 -37.63
CA ASN A 434 23.96 -48.79 -38.56
C ASN A 434 24.55 -47.38 -38.47
N SER A 435 25.85 -47.36 -38.71
CA SER A 435 26.82 -46.29 -38.73
C SER A 435 26.55 -45.16 -39.74
N GLY A 436 27.01 -43.96 -39.38
CA GLY A 436 28.12 -43.31 -40.08
C GLY A 436 27.82 -42.41 -41.28
N PHE A 437 28.77 -41.50 -41.49
CA PHE A 437 28.94 -40.51 -42.56
C PHE A 437 28.07 -39.23 -42.42
N GLY A 438 28.61 -38.01 -42.40
CA GLY A 438 29.95 -37.57 -42.74
C GLY A 438 29.90 -36.54 -43.87
N ASN A 439 29.98 -35.27 -43.46
CA ASN A 439 30.84 -34.23 -44.05
C ASN A 439 30.42 -33.48 -45.33
N LYS A 440 30.89 -32.21 -45.34
CA LYS A 440 31.04 -31.22 -46.43
C LYS A 440 29.75 -30.51 -46.86
N GLY A 441 29.67 -29.19 -46.97
CA GLY A 441 30.68 -28.15 -46.88
C GLY A 441 30.42 -27.07 -47.94
N LYS A 442 30.25 -25.82 -47.48
CA LYS A 442 30.71 -24.57 -48.14
C LYS A 442 29.95 -24.11 -49.42
N PRO A 443 30.15 -22.86 -49.91
CA PRO A 443 29.39 -21.68 -49.48
C PRO A 443 28.85 -20.83 -50.67
N GLY A 444 28.20 -19.71 -50.34
CA GLY A 444 28.27 -18.49 -51.16
C GLY A 444 26.96 -18.01 -51.78
N SER A 445 26.40 -16.95 -51.21
CA SER A 445 26.31 -15.60 -51.81
C SER A 445 25.66 -14.66 -50.79
#